data_AF-A0A6L5FYM1-F1
#
_entry.id   AF-A0A6L5FYM1-F1
#
_cell.length_a   1.000
_cell.length_b   1.000
_cell.length_c   1.000
_cell.angle_alpha   90.00
_cell.angle_beta   90.00
_cell.angle_gamma   90.00
#
_symmetry.space_group_name_H-M   'P 1'
#
loop_
_entity.id
_entity.type
_entity.pdbx_description
1 polymer ?
#
loop_
_entity_poly.entity_id
_entity_poly.type
_entity_poly.pdbx_seq_one_letter_code
_entity_poly.pdbx_strand_id
1 'polypeptide(L)'
;MARDNCVSANNSCVIGVDFGTLSGRAVVVRAADGAELGSAVHEYSHGVIDRSLPDSGTGLEPDWALQHPADWRDVLRFAVPEAVATAGVPASDVVGIGTDFTACTVL
;
A
#
# COMPACT_ATOMS: atom_id res chain seq x y z
N MET A 1 -0.71 24.53 -28.89
CA MET A 1 0.42 23.58 -28.86
C MET A 1 0.25 22.71 -27.63
N ALA A 2 -0.28 21.50 -27.80
CA ALA A 2 -0.32 20.52 -26.72
C ALA A 2 1.12 20.02 -26.52
N ARG A 3 1.66 20.15 -25.30
CA ARG A 3 2.92 19.51 -24.95
C ARG A 3 2.63 18.03 -24.80
N ASP A 4 3.31 17.20 -25.58
CA ASP A 4 3.34 15.75 -25.39
C ASP A 4 3.87 15.46 -23.99
N ASN A 5 2.98 15.03 -23.10
CA ASN A 5 3.28 14.68 -21.72
C ASN A 5 3.88 13.26 -21.64
N CYS A 6 4.82 12.95 -22.55
CA CYS A 6 5.52 11.68 -22.57
C CYS A 6 6.51 11.68 -21.41
N VAL A 7 6.18 10.96 -20.34
CA VAL A 7 7.14 10.66 -19.26
C VAL A 7 8.35 9.99 -19.92
N SER A 8 9.51 10.63 -19.83
CA SER A 8 10.73 10.01 -20.33
C SER A 8 10.97 8.72 -19.55
N ALA A 9 11.42 7.65 -20.22
CA ALA A 9 11.65 6.36 -19.56
C ALA A 9 12.62 6.46 -18.35
N ASN A 10 13.43 7.52 -18.28
CA ASN A 10 14.33 7.80 -17.16
C ASN A 10 13.64 8.40 -15.93
N ASN A 11 12.41 8.91 -16.07
CA ASN A 11 11.63 9.51 -14.98
C ASN A 11 10.42 8.67 -14.55
N SER A 12 10.03 7.65 -15.33
CA SER A 12 8.90 6.79 -14.98
C SER A 12 9.11 6.13 -13.61
N CYS A 13 8.08 6.17 -12.79
CA CYS A 13 8.03 5.55 -11.48
C CYS A 13 6.88 4.55 -11.40
N VAL A 14 7.04 3.54 -10.56
CA VAL A 14 5.99 2.58 -10.19
C VAL A 14 5.80 2.61 -8.69
N ILE A 15 4.60 2.23 -8.24
CA ILE A 15 4.29 2.10 -6.81
C ILE A 15 4.18 0.62 -6.47
N GLY A 16 4.91 0.19 -5.44
CA GLY A 16 4.73 -1.11 -4.80
C GLY A 16 3.97 -0.93 -3.49
N VAL A 17 2.99 -1.79 -3.21
CA VAL A 17 2.31 -1.83 -1.92
C VAL A 17 2.44 -3.24 -1.31
N ASP A 18 3.15 -3.31 -0.20
CA ASP A 18 3.39 -4.52 0.59
C ASP A 18 2.38 -4.57 1.74
N PHE A 19 1.40 -5.47 1.63
CA PHE A 19 0.39 -5.72 2.66
C PHE A 19 0.86 -6.84 3.59
N GLY A 20 1.50 -6.41 4.68
CA GLY A 20 1.95 -7.28 5.76
C GLY A 20 0.82 -7.70 6.70
N THR A 21 1.19 -8.24 7.86
CA THR A 21 0.22 -8.74 8.84
C THR A 21 -0.42 -7.63 9.67
N LEU A 22 0.34 -6.57 9.99
CA LEU A 22 -0.07 -5.51 10.92
C LEU A 22 -0.12 -4.13 10.27
N SER A 23 0.42 -4.00 9.06
CA SER A 23 0.53 -2.73 8.37
C SER A 23 0.67 -2.96 6.87
N GLY A 24 0.43 -1.91 6.10
CA GLY A 24 0.82 -1.86 4.69
C GLY A 24 1.88 -0.79 4.46
N ARG A 25 2.85 -1.09 3.59
CA ARG A 25 3.91 -0.15 3.18
C ARG A 25 3.77 0.16 1.70
N ALA A 26 3.76 1.45 1.36
CA ALA A 26 3.88 1.90 -0.02
C ALA A 26 5.30 2.37 -0.30
N VAL A 27 5.85 2.02 -1.46
CA VAL A 27 7.15 2.47 -1.94
C VAL A 27 7.00 3.03 -3.37
N VAL A 28 7.67 4.13 -3.66
CA VAL A 28 7.79 4.69 -5.01
C VAL A 28 9.15 4.34 -5.55
N VAL A 29 9.20 3.67 -6.70
CA VAL A 29 10.43 3.13 -7.29
C VAL A 29 10.60 3.67 -8.71
N ARG A 30 11.80 4.17 -9.03
CA ARG A 30 12.14 4.57 -10.40
C ARG A 30 12.31 3.35 -11.29
N ALA A 31 11.62 3.34 -12.43
CA ALA A 31 11.61 2.19 -13.34
C ALA A 31 12.96 1.94 -14.02
N ALA A 32 13.77 2.99 -14.22
CA ALA A 32 15.03 2.90 -14.96
C ALA A 32 16.11 2.07 -14.24
N ASP A 33 16.14 2.10 -12.91
CA ASP A 33 17.23 1.53 -12.10
C ASP A 33 16.78 0.87 -10.78
N GLY A 34 15.48 0.90 -10.47
CA GLY A 34 14.95 0.30 -9.25
C GLY A 34 15.21 1.10 -7.98
N ALA A 35 15.65 2.36 -8.08
CA ALA A 35 15.87 3.19 -6.89
C ALA A 35 14.55 3.48 -6.18
N GLU A 36 14.48 3.19 -4.87
CA GLU A 36 13.41 3.65 -3.99
C GLU A 36 13.57 5.15 -3.76
N LEU A 37 12.57 5.93 -4.17
CA LEU A 37 12.58 7.39 -4.08
C LEU A 37 11.87 7.90 -2.84
N GLY A 38 10.92 7.14 -2.31
CA GLY A 38 10.18 7.48 -1.11
C GLY A 38 9.27 6.34 -0.67
N SER A 39 8.90 6.34 0.60
CA SER A 39 8.05 5.32 1.19
C SER A 39 7.23 5.86 2.35
N ALA A 40 6.17 5.13 2.70
CA ALA A 40 5.32 5.40 3.85
C ALA A 40 4.66 4.10 4.34
N VAL A 41 4.31 4.07 5.62
CA VAL A 41 3.67 2.91 6.28
C VAL A 41 2.37 3.36 6.91
N HIS A 42 1.33 2.54 6.77
CA HIS A 42 0.08 2.70 7.50
C HIS A 42 -0.20 1.44 8.33
N GLU A 43 -0.21 1.61 9.66
CA GLU A 43 -0.59 0.56 10.60
C GLU A 43 -2.09 0.25 10.47
N TYR A 44 -2.45 -1.02 10.54
CA TYR A 44 -3.83 -1.47 10.50
C TYR A 44 -4.54 -1.08 11.80
N SER A 45 -5.63 -0.33 11.68
CA SER A 45 -6.40 0.13 12.84
C SER A 45 -6.95 -1.04 13.67
N HIS A 46 -7.24 -2.18 13.03
CA HIS A 46 -7.78 -3.37 13.69
C HIS A 46 -6.70 -4.42 14.01
N GLY A 47 -5.49 -4.29 13.46
CA GLY A 47 -4.43 -5.28 13.59
C GLY A 47 -4.88 -6.70 13.18
N VAL A 48 -4.38 -7.71 13.88
CA VAL A 48 -4.91 -9.07 13.77
C VAL A 48 -6.12 -9.21 14.69
N ILE A 49 -7.23 -9.66 14.14
CA ILE A 49 -8.47 -9.93 14.87
C ILE A 49 -8.47 -11.40 15.27
N ASP A 50 -7.99 -11.70 16.48
CA ASP A 50 -7.81 -13.06 17.01
C ASP A 50 -8.65 -13.35 18.28
N ARG A 51 -9.27 -12.32 18.87
CA ARG A 51 -10.05 -12.44 20.13
C ARG A 51 -11.53 -12.18 19.98
N SER A 52 -11.89 -11.15 19.22
CA SER A 52 -13.29 -10.72 19.10
C SER A 52 -13.52 -9.88 17.85
N LEU A 53 -14.68 -10.02 17.23
CA LEU A 53 -15.06 -9.18 16.08
C LEU A 53 -15.18 -7.70 16.50
N PRO A 54 -14.60 -6.76 15.74
CA PRO A 54 -14.52 -5.35 16.12
C PRO A 54 -15.89 -4.66 16.25
N ASP A 55 -16.86 -5.01 15.38
CA ASP A 55 -18.17 -4.34 15.38
C ASP A 55 -19.14 -4.90 16.44
N SER A 56 -19.08 -6.20 16.70
CA SER A 56 -20.05 -6.89 17.57
C SER A 56 -19.48 -7.27 18.93
N GLY A 57 -18.16 -7.28 19.10
CA GLY A 57 -17.49 -7.81 20.28
C GLY A 57 -17.65 -9.33 20.45
N THR A 58 -18.20 -10.03 19.46
CA THR A 58 -18.38 -11.48 19.53
C THR A 58 -17.03 -12.15 19.64
N GLY A 59 -16.83 -12.94 20.70
CA GLY A 59 -15.60 -13.69 20.93
C GLY A 59 -15.31 -14.69 19.81
N LEU A 60 -14.03 -14.84 19.48
CA LEU A 60 -13.54 -15.83 18.54
C LEU A 60 -13.04 -17.06 19.29
N GLU A 61 -13.24 -18.22 18.70
CA GLU A 61 -12.64 -19.46 19.19
C GLU A 61 -11.11 -19.44 18.97
N PRO A 62 -10.36 -20.32 19.64
CA PRO A 62 -8.91 -20.45 19.39
C PRO A 62 -8.58 -20.68 17.91
N ASP A 63 -7.37 -20.24 17.52
CA ASP A 63 -6.79 -20.36 16.18
C ASP A 63 -7.47 -19.56 15.06
N TRP A 64 -8.42 -18.67 15.40
CA TRP A 64 -8.87 -17.64 14.48
C TRP A 64 -7.84 -16.51 14.35
N ALA A 65 -7.56 -16.10 13.13
CA ALA A 65 -6.75 -14.93 12.81
C ALA A 65 -7.35 -14.23 11.58
N LEU A 66 -8.11 -13.16 11.82
CA LEU A 66 -8.81 -12.41 10.78
C LEU A 66 -8.14 -11.06 10.54
N GLN A 67 -8.40 -10.50 9.37
CA GLN A 67 -8.03 -9.13 9.02
C GLN A 67 -9.28 -8.33 8.61
N HIS A 68 -9.23 -7.02 8.81
CA HIS A 68 -10.30 -6.12 8.41
C HIS A 68 -10.00 -5.51 7.03
N PRO A 69 -10.79 -5.78 5.97
CA PRO A 69 -10.49 -5.32 4.61
C PRO A 69 -10.43 -3.80 4.44
N ALA A 70 -11.06 -3.03 5.34
CA ALA A 70 -10.96 -1.57 5.28
C ALA A 70 -9.55 -1.08 5.62
N ASP A 71 -8.77 -1.81 6.42
CA ASP A 71 -7.40 -1.42 6.75
C ASP A 71 -6.52 -1.42 5.50
N TRP A 72 -6.75 -2.36 4.57
CA TRP A 72 -6.05 -2.37 3.29
C TRP A 72 -6.42 -1.17 2.40
N ARG A 73 -7.70 -0.76 2.44
CA ARG A 73 -8.14 0.44 1.72
C ARG A 73 -7.52 1.71 2.32
N ASP A 74 -7.29 1.71 3.62
CA ASP A 74 -6.67 2.83 4.31
C ASP A 74 -5.18 2.95 3.98
N VAL A 75 -4.45 1.83 3.80
CA VAL A 75 -3.09 1.87 3.21
C VAL A 75 -3.09 2.59 1.86
N LEU A 76 -4.00 2.24 0.96
CA LEU A 76 -4.10 2.89 -0.35
C LEU A 76 -4.49 4.37 -0.24
N ARG A 77 -5.29 4.73 0.78
CA ARG A 77 -5.74 6.11 1.01
C ARG A 77 -4.67 6.99 1.65
N PHE A 78 -3.81 6.43 2.50
CA PHE A 78 -2.87 7.19 3.32
C PHE A 78 -1.41 6.95 2.96
N ALA A 79 -0.95 5.69 2.95
CA ALA A 79 0.46 5.39 2.67
C ALA A 79 0.85 5.71 1.22
N VAL A 80 -0.03 5.45 0.24
CA VAL A 80 0.30 5.71 -1.17
C VAL A 80 0.51 7.22 -1.44
N PRO A 81 -0.42 8.13 -1.07
CA PRO A 81 -0.17 9.56 -1.24
C PRO A 81 1.04 10.08 -0.45
N GLU A 82 1.27 9.56 0.76
CA GLU A 82 2.41 9.96 1.58
C GLU A 82 3.74 9.52 0.95
N ALA A 83 3.82 8.29 0.42
CA ALA A 83 5.01 7.81 -0.27
C ALA A 83 5.32 8.64 -1.54
N VAL A 84 4.29 9.04 -2.29
CA VAL A 84 4.45 9.94 -3.46
C VAL A 84 4.93 11.33 -3.04
N ALA A 85 4.37 11.88 -1.95
CA ALA A 85 4.81 13.16 -1.41
C ALA A 85 6.27 13.11 -0.93
N THR A 86 6.65 12.06 -0.21
CA THR A 86 8.02 11.81 0.26
C THR A 86 9.00 11.64 -0.90
N ALA A 87 8.59 10.95 -1.96
CA ALA A 87 9.41 10.77 -3.16
C ALA A 87 9.63 12.07 -3.95
N GLY A 88 8.78 13.08 -3.75
CA GLY A 88 8.89 14.38 -4.42
C GLY A 88 8.68 14.30 -5.94
N VAL A 89 8.07 13.22 -6.45
CA VAL A 89 7.79 13.04 -7.88
C VAL A 89 6.42 13.58 -8.26
N PRO A 90 6.24 14.12 -9.47
CA PRO A 90 4.91 14.47 -9.95
C PRO A 90 4.10 13.19 -10.19
N ALA A 91 2.81 13.23 -9.84
CA ALA A 91 1.92 12.06 -10.02
C ALA A 91 1.82 11.58 -11.48
N SER A 92 2.07 12.46 -12.46
CA SER A 92 2.12 12.12 -13.88
C SER A 92 3.25 11.14 -14.23
N ASP A 93 4.30 11.05 -13.41
CA ASP A 93 5.43 10.16 -13.65
C ASP A 93 5.16 8.74 -13.15
N VAL A 94 4.07 8.53 -12.39
CA VAL A 94 3.65 7.19 -11.93
C VAL A 94 2.91 6.47 -13.05
N VAL A 95 3.53 5.42 -13.59
CA VAL A 95 3.01 4.66 -14.75
C VAL A 95 2.31 3.35 -14.37
N GLY A 96 2.37 2.95 -13.11
CA GLY A 96 1.71 1.73 -12.63
C GLY A 96 1.81 1.53 -11.12
N ILE A 97 0.96 0.65 -10.62
CA ILE A 97 0.93 0.21 -9.22
C ILE A 97 0.80 -1.31 -9.18
N GLY A 98 1.55 -1.94 -8.27
CA GLY A 98 1.48 -3.38 -7.97
C GLY A 98 1.35 -3.61 -6.47
N THR A 99 0.85 -4.77 -6.11
CA THR A 99 0.65 -5.17 -4.72
C THR A 99 1.27 -6.53 -4.45
N ASP A 100 1.87 -6.70 -3.29
CA ASP A 100 2.18 -7.98 -2.69
C ASP A 100 1.43 -8.12 -1.37
N PHE A 101 1.08 -9.36 -1.03
CA PHE A 101 0.28 -9.67 0.15
C PHE A 101 0.91 -10.87 0.86
N THR A 102 0.68 -10.92 2.17
CA THR A 102 0.76 -12.16 2.94
C THR A 102 0.04 -13.31 2.21
N ALA A 103 0.70 -14.48 2.15
CA ALA A 103 0.14 -15.65 1.50
C ALA A 103 -1.07 -16.19 2.27
N CYS A 104 -2.04 -16.77 1.55
CA CYS A 104 -3.22 -17.45 2.11
C CYS A 104 -4.19 -16.57 2.93
N THR A 105 -4.13 -15.24 2.79
CA THR A 105 -5.16 -14.33 3.29
C THR A 105 -6.36 -14.35 2.33
N VAL A 106 -7.41 -15.10 2.69
CA VAL A 106 -8.64 -15.28 1.90
C VAL A 106 -9.81 -14.62 2.61
N LEU A 107 -10.71 -13.98 1.86
CA LEU A 107 -11.93 -13.31 2.35
C LEU A 107 -13.19 -13.98 1.80
#